data_AF-A0A7T2TYA4-F1
#
_entry.id   AF-A0A7T2TYA4-F1
#
_cell.length_a   1.000
_cell.length_b   1.000
_cell.length_c   1.000
_cell.angle_alpha   90.00
_cell.angle_beta   90.00
_cell.angle_gamma   90.00
#
_symmetry.space_group_name_H-M   'P 1'
#
loop_
_entity.id
_entity.type
_entity.pdbx_description
1 polymer ?
#
loop_
_entity_poly.entity_id
_entity_poly.type
_entity_poly.pdbx_seq_one_letter_code
_entity_poly.pdbx_strand_id
1 'polypeptide(L)' 'MLRRIAAYWLACDANADIRVMHRWRREDDDVRAVRLETAIAGQVKRVTLYRHAPGAWSPMPL' A
#
# COMPACT_ATOMS: atom_id res chain seq x y z
N MET A 1 2.22 -1.22 10.89
CA MET A 1 2.88 -2.08 9.87
C MET A 1 2.65 -1.57 8.45
N LEU A 2 1.41 -1.54 7.93
CA LEU A 2 1.08 -1.14 6.54
C LEU A 2 1.74 0.17 6.10
N ARG A 3 1.66 1.23 6.92
CA ARG A 3 2.24 2.54 6.59
C ARG A 3 3.75 2.50 6.35
N ARG A 4 4.49 1.73 7.17
CA ARG A 4 5.95 1.57 7.02
C ARG A 4 6.30 0.77 5.76
N ILE A 5 5.50 -0.26 5.44
CA ILE A 5 5.65 -1.03 4.19
C ILE A 5 5.33 -0.15 2.99
N ALA A 6 4.27 0.64 3.05
CA ALA A 6 3.92 1.61 2.00
C ALA A 6 5.03 2.63 1.78
N ALA A 7 5.59 3.19 2.86
CA ALA A 7 6.69 4.14 2.80
C ALA A 7 7.93 3.56 2.11
N TYR A 8 8.29 2.30 2.43
CA TYR A 8 9.35 1.57 1.76
C TYR A 8 9.12 1.47 0.24
N TRP A 9 7.93 1.03 -0.18
CA TRP A 9 7.62 0.87 -1.60
C TRP A 9 7.44 2.20 -2.36
N LEU A 10 7.01 3.26 -1.67
CA LEU A 10 6.88 4.59 -2.24
C LEU A 10 8.21 5.37 -2.23
N ALA A 11 9.25 4.82 -1.60
CA ALA A 11 10.53 5.47 -1.34
C ALA A 11 10.34 6.85 -0.67
N CYS A 12 9.53 6.89 0.39
CA CYS A 12 9.30 8.09 1.19
C CYS A 12 9.48 7.82 2.69
N ASP A 13 9.51 8.90 3.47
CA ASP A 13 9.51 8.80 4.93
C ASP A 13 8.17 8.24 5.45
N ALA A 14 8.21 7.48 6.55
CA ALA A 14 6.99 6.93 7.15
C ALA A 14 6.04 8.02 7.67
N ASN A 15 6.51 9.25 7.87
CA ASN A 15 5.72 10.42 8.25
C ASN A 15 5.22 11.24 7.05
N ALA A 16 5.59 10.88 5.81
CA ALA A 16 5.10 11.55 4.61
C ALA A 16 3.56 11.46 4.50
N ASP A 17 2.93 12.36 3.73
CA ASP A 17 1.48 12.32 3.50
C ASP A 17 1.09 11.14 2.59
N ILE A 18 1.04 9.95 3.18
CA ILE A 18 0.59 8.71 2.54
C ILE A 18 -0.91 8.58 2.74
N ARG A 19 -1.66 8.65 1.65
CA ARG A 19 -3.12 8.58 1.63
C ARG A 19 -3.57 7.24 1.09
N VAL A 20 -4.62 6.66 1.69
CA VAL A 20 -5.29 5.47 1.16
C VAL A 20 -6.33 5.90 0.14
N MET A 21 -6.18 5.46 -1.10
CA MET A 21 -7.07 5.81 -2.21
C MET A 21 -8.22 4.82 -2.36
N HIS A 22 -7.93 3.53 -2.30
CA HIS A 22 -8.93 2.49 -2.50
C HIS A 22 -8.63 1.28 -1.62
N ARG A 23 -9.67 0.59 -1.16
CA ARG A 23 -9.60 -0.66 -0.40
C ARG A 23 -10.55 -1.65 -1.05
N TRP A 24 -10.08 -2.86 -1.32
CA TRP A 24 -10.91 -3.92 -1.85
C TRP A 24 -10.55 -5.27 -1.25
N ARG A 25 -11.49 -6.19 -1.36
CA ARG A 25 -11.38 -7.57 -0.91
C ARG A 25 -11.70 -8.45 -2.12
N ARG A 26 -10.85 -9.43 -2.40
CA ARG A 26 -11.14 -10.48 -3.39
C ARG A 26 -11.82 -11.62 -2.63
N GLU A 27 -13.06 -11.91 -2.98
CA GLU A 27 -13.90 -12.88 -2.25
C GLU A 27 -13.38 -14.32 -2.38
N ASP A 28 -12.80 -14.68 -3.52
CA ASP A 28 -12.29 -16.02 -3.79
C ASP A 28 -11.22 -16.48 -2.78
N ASP A 29 -10.31 -15.57 -2.40
CA ASP A 29 -9.08 -15.91 -1.66
C ASP A 29 -8.90 -15.08 -0.37
N ASP A 30 -9.94 -14.35 0.06
CA ASP A 30 -9.90 -13.37 1.18
C ASP A 30 -8.74 -12.35 1.11
N VAL A 31 -8.19 -12.12 -0.08
CA VAL A 31 -7.07 -11.20 -0.27
C VAL A 31 -7.59 -9.77 -0.13
N ARG A 32 -7.06 -9.04 0.86
CA ARG A 32 -7.32 -7.61 1.02
C ARG A 32 -6.28 -6.81 0.28
N ALA A 33 -6.69 -5.86 -0.52
CA ALA A 33 -5.78 -4.98 -1.23
C ALA A 33 -6.09 -3.51 -0.93
N VAL A 34 -5.04 -2.71 -0.91
CA VAL A 34 -5.10 -1.28 -0.62
C VAL A 34 -4.21 -0.54 -1.60
N ARG A 35 -4.76 0.49 -2.25
CA ARG A 35 -3.99 1.43 -3.05
C ARG A 35 -3.63 2.64 -2.21
N LEU A 36 -2.35 2.95 -2.14
CA LEU A 36 -1.80 4.09 -1.43
C LEU A 36 -1.17 5.08 -2.41
N GLU A 37 -1.18 6.34 -2.04
CA GLU A 37 -0.61 7.45 -2.80
C GLU A 37 0.20 8.35 -1.87
N THR A 38 1.28 8.94 -2.40
CA THR A 38 2.00 10.06 -1.77
C THR A 38 2.49 10.99 -2.86
N ALA A 39 2.64 12.28 -2.54
CA ALA A 39 3.37 13.22 -3.40
C ALA A 39 4.79 13.41 -2.86
N ILE A 40 5.80 13.33 -3.73
CA ILE A 40 7.22 13.57 -3.41
C ILE A 40 7.77 14.52 -4.47
N ALA A 41 8.28 15.68 -4.06
CA ALA A 41 8.81 16.69 -4.98
C ALA A 41 7.83 17.03 -6.14
N GLY A 42 6.53 17.15 -5.83
CA GLY A 42 5.48 17.41 -6.83
C GLY A 42 5.09 16.21 -7.71
N GLN A 43 5.77 15.07 -7.58
CA GLN A 43 5.42 13.85 -8.30
C GLN A 43 4.55 12.93 -7.45
N VAL A 44 3.42 12.52 -8.01
CA VAL A 44 2.52 11.55 -7.39
C VAL A 44 3.06 10.14 -7.61
N LYS A 45 3.25 9.39 -6.52
CA LYS A 45 3.61 7.97 -6.53
C LYS A 45 2.49 7.14 -5.94
N ARG A 46 2.29 5.93 -6.48
CA ARG A 46 1.24 5.01 -6.05
C ARG A 46 1.78 3.61 -5.89
N VAL A 47 1.29 2.89 -4.90
CA VAL A 47 1.53 1.45 -4.73
C VAL A 47 0.21 0.76 -4.38
N THR A 48 -0.02 -0.41 -4.96
CA THR A 48 -1.06 -1.32 -4.50
C THR A 48 -0.40 -2.38 -3.65
N LEU A 49 -0.90 -2.59 -2.43
CA LEU A 49 -0.43 -3.63 -1.52
C LEU A 49 -1.53 -4.64 -1.26
N TYR A 50 -1.20 -5.92 -1.41
CA TYR A 50 -2.03 -7.08 -1.13
C TYR A 50 -1.63 -7.67 0.22
N ARG A 51 -2.62 -8.02 1.03
CA ARG A 51 -2.44 -8.66 2.34
C ARG A 51 -2.46 -10.16 2.14
N HIS A 52 -1.33 -10.82 2.42
CA HIS A 52 -1.19 -12.27 2.31
C HIS A 52 -1.40 -12.96 3.66
N ALA A 53 -1.09 -12.26 4.75
CA ALA A 53 -1.32 -12.70 6.13
C ALA A 53 -1.56 -11.47 7.03
N PRO A 54 -2.04 -11.63 8.27
CA PRO A 54 -2.09 -10.52 9.22
C PRO A 54 -0.75 -9.80 9.37
N GLY A 55 -0.71 -8.53 8.96
CA GLY A 55 0.49 -7.70 9.02
C GLY A 55 1.46 -7.85 7.84
N ALA A 56 1.30 -8.87 6.99
CA ALA A 56 2.12 -9.09 5.80
C ALA A 56 1.45 -8.48 4.57
N TRP A 57 2.12 -7.49 3.97
CA TRP A 57 1.64 -6.77 2.79
C TRP A 57 2.74 -6.71 1.72
N SER A 58 2.40 -6.94 0.46
CA SER A 58 3.34 -6.87 -0.66
C SER A 58 2.68 -6.34 -1.93
N PRO A 59 3.44 -5.84 -2.91
CA PRO A 59 2.88 -5.38 -4.19
C PRO A 59 2.55 -6.54 -5.14
N MET A 60 2.89 -7.77 -4.76
CA MET A 60 2.62 -8.95 -5.57
C MET A 60 1.20 -9.47 -5.26
N PRO A 61 0.31 -9.56 -6.26
CA PRO A 61 -0.89 -10.35 -6.14
C PRO A 61 -0.45 -11.83 -6.20
N LEU A 62 -0.18 -12.43 -5.04
CA LEU A 62 -0.04 -13.88 -4.91
C LEU A 62 -1.43 -14.52 -4.84
#